data_AF-A0A804K4M1-F1
#
_entry.id   AF-A0A804K4M1-F1
#
_cell.length_a   1.000
_cell.length_b   1.000
_cell.length_c   1.000
_cell.angle_alpha   90.00
_cell.angle_beta   90.00
_cell.angle_gamma   90.00
#
_symmetry.space_group_name_H-M   'P 1'
#
loop_
_entity.id
_entity.type
_entity.pdbx_description
1 polymer ?
#
loop_
_entity_poly.entity_id
_entity_poly.type
_entity_poly.pdbx_seq_one_letter_code
_entity_poly.pdbx_strand_id
1 'polypeptide(L)'
;MADLDEGVLRSSIFDSRKGETAKSRGQLIERKIDIIESLAGKVSNRRSRRWLNDCLLIELVPRLNVEEIRGLFAPPPWGDNKPLSAFCMTNVKEWDVFRNVDMDVEASITKALRATSAERKVYMNTDKAVALNAWRRVDRRTREAMRRNFLPQLIEGYEERIRVFINDGVEDVLVLHVQDSFHRLLLHGVCEFYNLISITESIVRDAKLWKMTRIKKKMGCNEIPPNITLAQFLRLSKDGAL
;
A
#
# COMPACT_ATOMS: atom_id res chain seq x y z
N MET A 1 37.56 50.42 -47.42
CA MET A 1 36.93 50.68 -46.11
C MET A 1 35.81 49.68 -45.78
N ALA A 2 35.08 49.13 -46.76
CA ALA A 2 34.03 48.12 -46.51
C ALA A 2 34.56 46.76 -46.02
N ASP A 3 35.70 46.27 -46.54
CA ASP A 3 36.22 44.93 -46.20
C ASP A 3 36.73 44.76 -44.76
N LEU A 4 37.12 45.86 -44.09
CA LEU A 4 37.56 45.82 -42.68
C LEU A 4 36.38 45.69 -41.71
N ASP A 5 35.22 46.24 -42.08
CA ASP A 5 34.02 46.27 -41.24
C ASP A 5 33.37 44.87 -41.14
N GLU A 6 33.38 44.14 -42.25
CA GLU A 6 32.82 42.79 -42.33
C GLU A 6 33.68 41.75 -41.60
N GLY A 7 35.01 41.94 -41.60
CA GLY A 7 35.95 41.12 -40.84
C GLY A 7 35.79 41.25 -39.31
N VAL A 8 35.49 42.46 -38.82
CA VAL A 8 35.26 42.72 -37.39
C VAL A 8 33.94 42.09 -36.94
N LEU A 9 32.87 42.21 -37.73
CA LEU A 9 31.58 41.58 -37.45
C LEU A 9 31.66 40.05 -37.34
N ARG A 10 32.51 39.41 -38.16
CA ARG A 10 32.64 37.95 -38.22
C ARG A 10 33.58 37.35 -37.16
N SER A 11 34.43 38.17 -36.55
CA SER A 11 35.33 37.74 -35.47
C SER A 11 34.57 37.55 -34.16
N SER A 12 34.80 36.47 -33.40
CA SER A 12 34.17 36.31 -32.08
C SER A 12 34.95 37.07 -31.02
N ILE A 13 34.25 37.85 -30.17
CA ILE A 13 34.84 38.52 -28.99
C ILE A 13 35.58 37.53 -28.05
N PHE A 14 35.26 36.23 -28.11
CA PHE A 14 35.82 35.21 -27.23
C PHE A 14 36.91 34.33 -27.85
N ASP A 15 37.24 34.50 -29.14
CA ASP A 15 38.30 33.71 -29.80
C ASP A 15 39.72 34.27 -29.54
N SER A 16 39.83 35.27 -28.67
CA SER A 16 41.11 35.86 -28.29
C SER A 16 41.97 34.89 -27.46
N ARG A 17 43.21 34.71 -27.90
CA ARG A 17 44.22 33.87 -27.25
C ARG A 17 44.40 34.35 -25.80
N LYS A 18 44.16 33.45 -24.85
CA LYS A 18 44.26 33.62 -23.39
C LYS A 18 45.37 34.61 -23.01
N GLY A 19 45.01 35.87 -22.77
CA GLY A 19 45.99 36.94 -22.49
C GLY A 19 45.54 38.38 -22.81
N GLU A 20 44.47 38.60 -23.59
CA GLU A 20 43.98 39.96 -23.84
C GLU A 20 43.24 40.56 -22.64
N THR A 21 43.64 41.77 -22.26
CA THR A 21 43.12 42.50 -21.09
C THR A 21 41.64 42.87 -21.26
N ALA A 22 40.86 42.87 -20.18
CA ALA A 22 39.43 43.22 -20.21
C ALA A 22 39.11 44.58 -20.87
N LYS A 23 40.09 45.50 -20.93
CA LYS A 23 39.98 46.80 -21.60
C LYS A 23 39.95 46.69 -23.14
N SER A 24 40.69 45.76 -23.75
CA SER A 24 40.66 45.55 -25.21
C SER A 24 39.34 44.90 -25.65
N ARG A 25 38.76 44.05 -24.80
CA ARG A 25 37.42 43.46 -25.00
C ARG A 25 36.33 44.52 -25.02
N GLY A 26 36.32 45.44 -24.04
CA GLY A 26 35.35 46.54 -23.98
C GLY A 26 35.39 47.43 -25.23
N GLN A 27 36.61 47.77 -25.68
CA GLN A 27 36.80 48.56 -26.90
C GLN A 27 36.35 47.83 -28.18
N LEU A 28 36.48 46.50 -28.24
CA LEU A 28 35.99 45.72 -29.38
C LEU A 28 34.46 45.65 -29.41
N ILE A 29 33.83 45.56 -28.24
CA ILE A 29 32.37 45.59 -28.07
C ILE A 29 31.82 46.94 -28.52
N GLU A 30 32.39 48.05 -28.06
CA GLU A 30 31.97 49.40 -28.45
C GLU A 30 32.07 49.59 -29.98
N ARG A 31 33.19 49.21 -30.59
CA ARG A 31 33.36 49.27 -32.05
C ARG A 31 32.32 48.44 -32.80
N LYS A 32 31.99 47.24 -32.31
CA LYS A 32 30.95 46.40 -32.93
C LYS A 32 29.56 47.00 -32.79
N ILE A 33 29.25 47.59 -31.63
CA ILE A 33 27.99 48.30 -31.40
C ILE A 33 27.88 49.47 -32.38
N ASP A 34 28.92 50.29 -32.52
CA ASP A 34 28.94 51.44 -33.44
C ASP A 34 28.70 51.02 -34.90
N ILE A 35 29.36 49.94 -35.35
CA ILE A 35 29.17 49.39 -36.70
C ILE A 35 27.72 48.92 -36.88
N ILE A 36 27.17 48.22 -35.89
CA ILE A 36 25.81 47.70 -35.94
C ILE A 36 24.75 48.81 -35.88
N GLU A 37 24.95 49.84 -35.07
CA GLU A 37 24.06 51.01 -35.03
C GLU A 37 24.09 51.77 -36.37
N SER A 38 25.27 51.89 -36.98
CA SER A 38 25.41 52.49 -38.32
C SER A 38 24.69 51.66 -39.41
N LEU A 39 24.61 50.34 -39.23
CA LEU A 39 23.95 49.41 -40.15
C LEU A 39 22.44 49.33 -39.88
N ALA A 40 21.99 49.46 -38.63
CA ALA A 40 20.58 49.38 -38.22
C ALA A 40 19.72 50.47 -38.89
N GLY A 41 20.28 51.63 -39.21
CA GLY A 41 19.63 52.67 -40.00
C GLY A 41 19.38 52.29 -41.47
N LYS A 42 20.14 51.32 -42.02
CA LYS A 42 20.02 50.81 -43.41
C LYS A 42 19.16 49.55 -43.51
N VAL A 43 18.90 48.87 -42.38
CA VAL A 43 18.13 47.62 -42.33
C VAL A 43 16.65 47.92 -42.05
N SER A 44 15.84 48.01 -43.12
CA SER A 44 14.41 48.37 -43.01
C SER A 44 13.54 47.24 -42.43
N ASN A 45 13.98 45.98 -42.48
CA ASN A 45 13.19 44.83 -42.07
C ASN A 45 13.26 44.60 -40.55
N ARG A 46 12.08 44.56 -39.89
CA ARG A 46 11.96 44.27 -38.44
C ARG A 46 12.59 42.93 -38.05
N ARG A 47 12.51 41.91 -38.90
CA ARG A 47 13.10 40.59 -38.63
C ARG A 47 14.62 40.65 -38.55
N SER A 48 15.24 41.35 -39.50
CA SER A 48 16.69 41.52 -39.57
C SER A 48 17.22 42.36 -38.40
N ARG A 49 16.50 43.41 -37.99
CA ARG A 49 16.86 44.21 -36.80
C ARG A 49 16.79 43.40 -35.51
N ARG A 50 15.77 42.55 -35.34
CA ARG A 50 15.69 41.64 -34.18
C ARG A 50 16.86 40.65 -34.16
N TRP A 51 17.13 40.01 -35.29
CA TRP A 51 18.23 39.05 -35.40
C TRP A 51 19.59 39.70 -35.04
N LEU A 52 19.85 40.91 -35.53
CA LEU A 52 21.08 41.65 -35.23
C LEU A 52 21.20 41.98 -33.72
N ASN A 53 20.08 42.36 -33.09
CA ASN A 53 20.02 42.61 -31.64
C ASN A 53 20.23 41.33 -30.83
N ASP A 54 19.62 40.22 -31.23
CA ASP A 54 19.80 38.90 -30.59
C ASP A 54 21.26 38.45 -30.68
N CYS A 55 21.91 38.63 -31.84
CA CYS A 55 23.34 38.33 -32.02
C CYS A 55 24.23 39.16 -31.09
N LEU A 56 23.95 40.46 -30.95
CA LEU A 56 24.65 41.34 -30.00
C LEU A 56 24.48 40.90 -28.55
N LEU A 57 23.25 40.60 -28.14
CA LEU A 57 22.96 40.15 -26.78
C LEU A 57 23.68 38.84 -26.46
N ILE A 58 23.70 37.89 -27.40
CA ILE A 58 24.43 36.62 -27.25
C ILE A 58 25.94 36.86 -27.11
N GLU A 59 26.49 37.85 -27.80
CA GLU A 59 27.93 38.16 -27.75
C GLU A 59 28.34 38.95 -26.49
N LEU A 60 27.45 39.78 -25.96
CA LEU A 60 27.65 40.51 -24.71
C LEU A 60 27.62 39.59 -23.48
N VAL A 61 26.79 38.55 -23.51
CA VAL A 61 26.65 37.59 -22.40
C VAL A 61 27.88 36.67 -22.35
N PRO A 62 28.60 36.59 -21.21
CA PRO A 62 29.68 35.63 -21.01
C PRO A 62 29.21 34.20 -21.26
N ARG A 63 30.01 33.38 -21.97
CA ARG A 63 29.75 31.93 -22.05
C ARG A 63 29.84 31.36 -20.63
N LEU A 64 28.74 30.80 -20.15
CA LEU A 64 28.66 30.19 -18.83
C LEU A 64 29.60 28.99 -18.74
N ASN A 65 30.29 28.86 -17.61
CA ASN A 65 31.12 27.70 -17.32
C ASN A 65 30.26 26.47 -16.97
N VAL A 66 30.81 25.25 -17.08
CA VAL A 66 30.08 23.99 -16.83
C VAL A 66 29.45 23.97 -15.43
N GLU A 67 30.13 24.51 -14.43
CA GLU A 67 29.63 24.62 -13.06
C GLU A 67 28.49 25.64 -12.92
N GLU A 68 28.54 26.74 -13.66
CA GLU A 68 27.48 27.76 -13.67
C GLU A 68 26.24 27.24 -14.42
N ILE A 69 26.44 26.51 -15.52
CA ILE A 69 25.36 25.83 -16.26
C ILE A 69 24.68 24.80 -15.35
N ARG A 70 25.44 24.05 -14.55
CA ARG A 70 24.87 23.11 -13.55
C ARG A 70 24.01 23.82 -12.51
N GLY A 71 24.42 25.01 -12.06
CA GLY A 71 23.65 25.81 -11.09
C GLY A 71 22.32 26.35 -11.61
N LEU A 72 22.16 26.47 -12.94
CA LEU A 72 20.94 26.97 -13.57
C LEU A 72 19.82 25.93 -13.68
N PHE A 73 20.13 24.64 -13.52
CA PHE A 73 19.15 23.56 -13.64
C PHE A 73 19.12 22.72 -12.36
N ALA A 74 17.97 22.71 -11.68
CA ALA A 74 17.73 21.88 -10.50
C ALA A 74 16.51 20.95 -10.74
N PRO A 75 16.70 19.63 -10.98
CA PRO A 75 17.97 18.91 -11.07
C PRO A 75 18.67 19.07 -12.44
N PRO A 76 20.00 18.86 -12.51
CA PRO A 76 20.75 18.97 -13.76
C PRO A 76 20.21 18.00 -14.83
N PRO A 77 20.02 18.45 -16.10
CA PRO A 77 19.46 17.62 -17.17
C PRO A 77 20.36 16.45 -17.57
N TRP A 78 21.67 16.54 -17.30
CA TRP A 78 22.64 15.48 -17.57
C TRP A 78 23.46 15.14 -16.32
N GLY A 79 23.10 14.03 -15.68
CA GLY A 79 24.08 13.07 -15.16
C GLY A 79 24.80 13.38 -13.86
N ASP A 80 24.08 13.70 -12.78
CA ASP A 80 24.55 13.24 -11.48
C ASP A 80 24.11 11.77 -11.28
N ASN A 81 25.03 10.93 -10.80
CA ASN A 81 24.71 9.55 -10.42
C ASN A 81 23.60 9.60 -9.38
N LYS A 82 22.37 9.26 -9.79
CA LYS A 82 21.26 9.13 -8.85
C LYS A 82 21.72 8.18 -7.74
N PRO A 83 21.52 8.53 -6.46
CA PRO A 83 21.74 7.56 -5.40
C PRO A 83 20.93 6.31 -5.75
N LEU A 84 21.57 5.14 -5.63
CA LEU A 84 20.92 3.86 -5.88
C LEU A 84 19.61 3.84 -5.09
N SER A 85 18.49 3.65 -5.78
CA SER A 85 17.19 3.52 -5.12
C SER A 85 17.25 2.43 -4.06
N ALA A 86 16.48 2.53 -2.99
CA ALA A 86 16.33 1.44 -2.02
C ALA A 86 16.00 0.10 -2.71
N PHE A 87 15.29 0.15 -3.85
CA PHE A 87 15.03 -1.01 -4.70
C PHE A 87 16.27 -1.57 -5.42
N CYS A 88 17.23 -0.72 -5.78
CA CYS A 88 18.51 -1.12 -6.34
C CYS A 88 19.46 -1.69 -5.27
N MET A 89 19.21 -1.38 -4.00
CA MET A 89 19.98 -1.88 -2.86
C MET A 89 19.48 -3.24 -2.35
N THR A 90 18.22 -3.61 -2.60
CA THR A 90 17.69 -4.95 -2.36
C THR A 90 18.02 -5.88 -3.53
N ASN A 91 17.75 -7.20 -3.42
CA ASN A 91 18.19 -8.24 -4.36
C ASN A 91 17.76 -8.03 -5.84
N VAL A 92 18.38 -7.08 -6.54
CA VAL A 92 18.06 -6.71 -7.94
C VAL A 92 18.13 -7.91 -8.87
N LYS A 93 19.06 -8.83 -8.61
CA LYS A 93 19.25 -10.06 -9.39
C LYS A 93 18.06 -11.02 -9.29
N GLU A 94 17.39 -11.09 -8.15
CA GLU A 94 16.18 -11.91 -7.98
C GLU A 94 14.98 -11.25 -8.66
N TRP A 95 14.92 -9.92 -8.66
CA TRP A 95 13.88 -9.16 -9.35
C TRP A 95 14.03 -9.16 -10.87
N ASP A 96 15.23 -9.37 -11.41
CA ASP A 96 15.48 -9.47 -12.86
C ASP A 96 14.73 -10.64 -13.51
N VAL A 97 14.49 -11.72 -12.74
CA VAL A 97 13.64 -12.84 -13.16
C VAL A 97 12.21 -12.38 -13.47
N PHE A 98 11.72 -11.35 -12.77
CA PHE A 98 10.39 -10.77 -12.98
C PHE A 98 10.34 -9.72 -14.08
N ARG A 99 11.49 -9.23 -14.57
CA ARG A 99 11.54 -8.20 -15.64
C ARG A 99 11.36 -8.79 -17.04
N ASN A 100 11.71 -10.06 -17.21
CA ASN A 100 11.65 -10.78 -18.49
C ASN A 100 10.76 -12.03 -18.40
N VAL A 101 9.62 -11.91 -17.70
CA VAL A 101 8.63 -13.00 -17.68
C VAL A 101 7.87 -12.98 -18.99
N ASP A 102 7.79 -14.13 -19.65
CA ASP A 102 6.94 -14.31 -20.82
C ASP A 102 5.49 -13.99 -20.47
N MET A 103 4.79 -13.23 -21.31
CA MET A 103 3.39 -12.85 -21.10
C MET A 103 2.48 -14.08 -20.88
N ASP A 104 2.78 -15.21 -21.52
CA ASP A 104 2.01 -16.44 -21.34
C ASP A 104 2.21 -17.05 -19.95
N VAL A 105 3.43 -16.92 -19.40
CA VAL A 105 3.75 -17.34 -18.03
C VAL A 105 3.07 -16.42 -17.01
N GLU A 106 3.08 -15.10 -17.25
CA GLU A 106 2.37 -14.14 -16.42
C GLU A 106 0.85 -14.42 -16.40
N ALA A 107 0.26 -14.64 -17.58
CA ALA A 107 -1.16 -14.95 -17.73
C ALA A 107 -1.52 -16.26 -17.03
N SER A 108 -0.66 -17.29 -17.12
CA SER A 108 -0.82 -18.57 -16.42
C SER A 108 -0.79 -18.41 -14.90
N ILE A 109 0.20 -17.68 -14.35
CA ILE A 109 0.30 -17.39 -12.91
C ILE A 109 -0.91 -16.59 -12.44
N THR A 110 -1.30 -15.55 -13.18
CA THR A 110 -2.46 -14.71 -12.86
C THR A 110 -3.76 -15.53 -12.87
N LYS A 111 -3.91 -16.44 -13.83
CA LYS A 111 -5.06 -17.34 -13.92
C LYS A 111 -5.08 -18.32 -12.75
N ALA A 112 -3.95 -18.92 -12.38
CA ALA A 112 -3.85 -19.80 -11.22
C ALA A 112 -4.18 -19.04 -9.91
N LEU A 113 -3.67 -17.83 -9.74
CA LEU A 113 -4.01 -16.97 -8.59
C LEU A 113 -5.51 -16.65 -8.53
N ARG A 114 -6.12 -16.33 -9.66
CA ARG A 114 -7.59 -16.12 -9.76
C ARG A 114 -8.38 -17.39 -9.48
N ALA A 115 -7.92 -18.55 -9.93
CA ALA A 115 -8.56 -19.83 -9.64
C ALA A 115 -8.51 -20.15 -8.14
N THR A 116 -7.33 -20.07 -7.52
CA THR A 116 -7.20 -20.30 -6.07
C THR A 116 -7.96 -19.28 -5.22
N SER A 117 -8.12 -18.03 -5.69
CA SER A 117 -8.91 -17.02 -4.99
C SER A 117 -10.41 -17.28 -5.14
N ALA A 118 -10.86 -17.74 -6.31
CA ALA A 118 -12.23 -18.18 -6.53
C ALA A 118 -12.58 -19.41 -5.69
N GLU A 119 -11.71 -20.42 -5.64
CA GLU A 119 -11.85 -21.61 -4.79
C GLU A 119 -11.92 -21.23 -3.30
N ARG A 120 -11.00 -20.37 -2.83
CA ARG A 120 -11.06 -19.82 -1.47
C ARG A 120 -12.37 -19.08 -1.20
N LYS A 121 -12.88 -18.30 -2.16
CA LYS A 121 -14.13 -17.57 -2.02
C LYS A 121 -15.34 -18.51 -1.94
N VAL A 122 -15.35 -19.58 -2.76
CA VAL A 122 -16.40 -20.62 -2.70
C VAL A 122 -16.38 -21.33 -1.34
N TYR A 123 -15.20 -21.74 -0.87
CA TYR A 123 -15.02 -22.37 0.44
C TYR A 123 -15.45 -21.46 1.60
N MET A 124 -15.05 -20.18 1.56
CA MET A 124 -15.49 -19.19 2.54
C MET A 124 -17.02 -19.00 2.52
N ASN A 125 -17.64 -19.03 1.34
CA ASN A 125 -19.10 -18.93 1.23
C ASN A 125 -19.81 -20.16 1.81
N THR A 126 -19.27 -21.37 1.61
CA THR A 126 -19.80 -22.59 2.23
C THR A 126 -19.65 -22.56 3.75
N ASP A 127 -18.48 -22.15 4.25
CA ASP A 127 -18.24 -22.03 5.69
C ASP A 127 -19.15 -20.97 6.34
N LYS A 128 -19.36 -19.83 5.67
CA LYS A 128 -20.31 -18.80 6.09
C LYS A 128 -21.74 -19.34 6.18
N ALA A 129 -22.16 -20.13 5.21
CA ALA A 129 -23.49 -20.75 5.22
C ALA A 129 -23.64 -21.75 6.38
N VAL A 130 -22.63 -22.57 6.65
CA VAL A 130 -22.61 -23.50 7.79
C VAL A 130 -22.65 -22.73 9.12
N ALA A 131 -21.83 -21.70 9.28
CA ALA A 131 -21.82 -20.86 10.48
C ALA A 131 -23.15 -20.10 10.67
N LEU A 132 -23.78 -19.64 9.59
CA LEU A 132 -25.08 -18.99 9.64
C LEU A 132 -26.18 -19.95 10.07
N ASN A 133 -26.17 -21.19 9.58
CA ASN A 133 -27.08 -22.23 10.04
C ASN A 133 -26.84 -22.58 11.51
N ALA A 134 -25.57 -22.70 11.93
CA ALA A 134 -25.21 -22.88 13.33
C ALA A 134 -25.71 -21.72 14.21
N TRP A 135 -25.57 -20.48 13.75
CA TRP A 135 -26.08 -19.29 14.43
C TRP A 135 -27.60 -19.28 14.57
N ARG A 136 -28.34 -19.78 13.57
CA ARG A 136 -29.81 -19.89 13.65
C ARG A 136 -30.29 -20.81 14.77
N ARG A 137 -29.47 -21.79 15.20
CA ARG A 137 -29.79 -22.68 16.32
C ARG A 137 -29.74 -21.99 17.67
N VAL A 138 -28.96 -20.92 17.78
CA VAL A 138 -28.78 -20.17 19.02
C VAL A 138 -30.09 -19.45 19.37
N ASP A 139 -30.51 -19.58 20.63
CA ASP A 139 -31.73 -18.98 21.12
C ASP A 139 -31.76 -17.47 20.86
N ARG A 140 -32.96 -16.95 20.57
CA ARG A 140 -33.17 -15.54 20.21
C ARG A 140 -32.61 -14.61 21.30
N ARG A 141 -32.87 -14.92 22.57
CA ARG A 141 -32.42 -14.07 23.69
C ARG A 141 -30.90 -14.02 23.76
N THR A 142 -30.25 -15.16 23.57
CA THR A 142 -28.78 -15.27 23.59
C THR A 142 -28.14 -14.56 22.40
N ARG A 143 -28.75 -14.65 21.21
CA ARG A 143 -28.29 -13.90 20.03
C ARG A 143 -28.38 -12.39 20.22
N GLU A 144 -29.49 -11.90 20.77
CA GLU A 144 -29.66 -10.48 21.06
C GLU A 144 -28.64 -10.00 22.11
N ALA A 145 -28.38 -10.80 23.15
CA ALA A 145 -27.36 -10.53 24.15
C ALA A 145 -25.94 -10.42 23.54
N MET A 146 -25.55 -11.39 22.72
CA MET A 146 -24.23 -11.40 22.04
C MET A 146 -24.05 -10.24 21.07
N ARG A 147 -25.11 -9.84 20.35
CA ARG A 147 -25.05 -8.69 19.43
C ARG A 147 -24.90 -7.36 20.17
N ARG A 148 -25.63 -7.17 21.27
CA ARG A 148 -25.60 -5.92 22.07
C ARG A 148 -24.32 -5.81 22.90
N ASN A 149 -23.94 -6.89 23.57
CA ASN A 149 -22.81 -6.95 24.49
C ASN A 149 -21.85 -8.06 24.06
N PHE A 150 -21.07 -7.78 23.02
CA PHE A 150 -20.11 -8.73 22.47
C PHE A 150 -18.83 -8.74 23.33
N LEU A 151 -18.58 -9.87 24.00
CA LEU A 151 -17.37 -10.12 24.79
C LEU A 151 -16.49 -11.18 24.09
N PRO A 152 -15.66 -10.79 23.10
CA PRO A 152 -14.96 -11.74 22.24
C PRO A 152 -14.03 -12.67 23.00
N GLN A 153 -13.23 -12.15 23.94
CA GLN A 153 -12.25 -12.95 24.67
C GLN A 153 -12.92 -14.04 25.53
N LEU A 154 -14.07 -13.73 26.11
CA LEU A 154 -14.84 -14.68 26.90
C LEU A 154 -15.43 -15.79 26.02
N ILE A 155 -15.99 -15.41 24.87
CA ILE A 155 -16.56 -16.35 23.90
C ILE A 155 -15.45 -17.25 23.34
N GLU A 156 -14.33 -16.68 22.90
CA GLU A 156 -13.17 -17.42 22.38
C GLU A 156 -12.65 -18.44 23.41
N GLY A 157 -12.54 -18.05 24.69
CA GLY A 157 -12.10 -18.97 25.75
C GLY A 157 -13.09 -20.12 26.02
N TYR A 158 -14.40 -19.92 25.84
CA TYR A 158 -15.35 -21.03 25.89
C TYR A 158 -15.26 -21.92 24.65
N GLU A 159 -15.12 -21.33 23.47
CA GLU A 159 -14.99 -22.07 22.22
C GLU A 159 -13.75 -22.97 22.20
N GLU A 160 -12.62 -22.50 22.72
CA GLU A 160 -11.38 -23.28 22.80
C GLU A 160 -11.60 -24.57 23.61
N ARG A 161 -12.15 -24.47 24.83
CA ARG A 161 -12.45 -25.63 25.67
C ARG A 161 -13.45 -26.58 25.02
N ILE A 162 -14.46 -26.03 24.35
CA ILE A 162 -15.49 -26.81 23.66
C ILE A 162 -14.90 -27.56 22.45
N ARG A 163 -14.02 -26.94 21.66
CA ARG A 163 -13.39 -27.60 20.51
C ARG A 163 -12.45 -28.71 20.95
N VAL A 164 -11.65 -28.47 22.00
CA VAL A 164 -10.82 -29.53 22.62
C VAL A 164 -11.71 -30.69 23.05
N PHE A 165 -12.82 -30.42 23.75
CA PHE A 165 -13.77 -31.46 24.15
C PHE A 165 -14.41 -32.22 22.98
N ILE A 166 -14.76 -31.53 21.89
CA ILE A 166 -15.29 -32.16 20.67
C ILE A 166 -14.25 -33.12 20.07
N ASN A 167 -12.99 -32.67 19.96
CA ASN A 167 -11.90 -33.38 19.30
C ASN A 167 -11.29 -34.53 20.12
N ASP A 168 -11.13 -34.36 21.44
CA ASP A 168 -10.41 -35.33 22.28
C ASP A 168 -11.13 -36.67 22.38
N GLY A 169 -12.46 -36.71 22.28
CA GLY A 169 -13.25 -37.96 22.22
C GLY A 169 -13.21 -38.85 23.49
N VAL A 170 -12.34 -38.57 24.46
CA VAL A 170 -12.12 -39.38 25.67
C VAL A 170 -13.22 -39.17 26.71
N GLU A 171 -13.66 -37.91 26.89
CA GLU A 171 -14.70 -37.56 27.86
C GLU A 171 -16.05 -37.33 27.18
N ASP A 172 -17.11 -37.88 27.77
CA ASP A 172 -18.49 -37.69 27.30
C ASP A 172 -19.14 -36.41 27.84
N VAL A 173 -18.56 -35.81 28.89
CA VAL A 173 -19.12 -34.66 29.60
C VAL A 173 -18.05 -33.64 29.96
N LEU A 174 -18.18 -32.40 29.48
CA LEU A 174 -17.37 -31.26 29.90
C LEU A 174 -18.10 -30.48 31.02
N VAL A 175 -17.40 -30.15 32.09
CA VAL A 175 -17.96 -29.38 33.21
C VAL A 175 -17.24 -28.04 33.35
N LEU A 176 -17.99 -26.94 33.25
CA LEU A 176 -17.47 -25.58 33.44
C LEU A 176 -18.15 -24.91 34.65
N HIS A 177 -17.35 -24.29 35.51
CA HIS A 177 -17.85 -23.52 36.65
C HIS A 177 -17.96 -22.04 36.29
N VAL A 178 -19.18 -21.54 36.16
CA VAL A 178 -19.45 -20.15 35.75
C VAL A 178 -20.48 -19.56 36.71
N GLN A 179 -20.07 -18.61 37.57
CA GLN A 179 -20.93 -18.03 38.60
C GLN A 179 -21.80 -16.87 38.11
N ASP A 180 -21.34 -16.12 37.11
CA ASP A 180 -22.09 -15.02 36.53
C ASP A 180 -23.24 -15.54 35.62
N SER A 181 -24.43 -14.96 35.75
CA SER A 181 -25.62 -15.40 35.01
C SER A 181 -25.57 -15.03 33.53
N PHE A 182 -24.99 -13.89 33.19
CA PHE A 182 -24.80 -13.44 31.82
C PHE A 182 -23.73 -14.28 31.12
N HIS A 183 -22.62 -14.59 31.79
CA HIS A 183 -21.58 -15.47 31.26
C HIS A 183 -22.11 -16.88 30.99
N ARG A 184 -23.00 -17.41 31.86
CA ARG A 184 -23.68 -18.69 31.60
C ARG A 184 -24.60 -18.62 30.38
N LEU A 185 -25.36 -17.52 30.21
CA LEU A 185 -26.18 -17.31 29.02
C LEU A 185 -25.31 -17.36 27.75
N LEU A 186 -24.16 -16.70 27.76
CA LEU A 186 -23.21 -16.74 26.65
C LEU A 186 -22.67 -18.15 26.39
N LEU A 187 -22.26 -18.86 27.46
CA LEU A 187 -21.78 -20.24 27.36
C LEU A 187 -22.84 -21.17 26.74
N HIS A 188 -24.10 -21.05 27.15
CA HIS A 188 -25.20 -21.80 26.56
C HIS A 188 -25.35 -21.50 25.06
N GLY A 189 -25.24 -20.23 24.65
CA GLY A 189 -25.27 -19.87 23.23
C GLY A 189 -24.10 -20.45 22.43
N VAL A 190 -22.90 -20.50 23.01
CA VAL A 190 -21.76 -21.17 22.37
C VAL A 190 -22.05 -22.67 22.21
N CYS A 191 -22.59 -23.31 23.24
CA CYS A 191 -22.95 -24.73 23.16
C CYS A 191 -24.00 -24.99 22.06
N GLU A 192 -25.03 -24.15 21.97
CA GLU A 192 -26.06 -24.23 20.92
C GLU A 192 -25.47 -24.06 19.51
N PHE A 193 -24.51 -23.14 19.34
CA PHE A 193 -23.81 -22.93 18.08
C PHE A 193 -23.07 -24.19 17.63
N TYR A 194 -22.42 -24.91 18.54
CA TYR A 194 -21.74 -26.20 18.26
C TYR A 194 -22.66 -27.44 18.35
N ASN A 195 -23.97 -27.24 18.46
CA ASN A 195 -24.97 -28.32 18.59
C ASN A 195 -24.81 -29.22 19.82
N LEU A 196 -24.30 -28.66 20.92
CA LEU A 196 -24.10 -29.38 22.17
C LEU A 196 -25.31 -29.22 23.10
N ILE A 197 -25.47 -30.16 24.04
CA ILE A 197 -26.44 -30.05 25.13
C ILE A 197 -25.74 -29.42 26.32
N SER A 198 -26.31 -28.35 26.86
CA SER A 198 -25.76 -27.65 28.02
C SER A 198 -26.82 -27.49 29.12
N ILE A 199 -26.51 -27.92 30.34
CA ILE A 199 -27.42 -27.87 31.50
C ILE A 199 -26.67 -27.21 32.65
N THR A 200 -27.24 -26.15 33.22
CA THR A 200 -26.69 -25.50 34.42
C THR A 200 -27.35 -26.05 35.67
N GLU A 201 -26.54 -26.42 36.64
CA GLU A 201 -26.96 -26.95 37.93
C GLU A 201 -26.33 -26.17 39.07
N SER A 202 -26.96 -26.28 40.24
CA SER A 202 -26.51 -25.64 41.47
C SER A 202 -25.98 -26.69 42.41
N ILE A 203 -24.73 -26.53 42.83
CA ILE A 203 -24.10 -27.41 43.80
C ILE A 203 -23.80 -26.58 45.04
N VAL A 204 -24.15 -27.11 46.21
CA VAL A 204 -23.76 -26.52 47.49
C VAL A 204 -22.38 -27.10 47.86
N ARG A 205 -21.37 -26.24 47.99
CA ARG A 205 -20.06 -26.57 48.58
C ARG A 205 -19.74 -25.52 49.63
N ASP A 206 -19.32 -25.97 50.81
CA ASP A 206 -18.88 -25.11 51.91
C ASP A 206 -19.90 -24.00 52.25
N ALA A 207 -21.18 -24.38 52.35
CA ALA A 207 -22.32 -23.49 52.57
C ALA A 207 -22.54 -22.37 51.50
N LYS A 208 -21.76 -22.36 50.41
CA LYS A 208 -21.94 -21.47 49.27
C LYS A 208 -22.57 -22.21 48.09
N LEU A 209 -23.43 -21.50 47.36
CA LEU A 209 -24.15 -22.04 46.21
C LEU A 209 -23.35 -21.78 44.93
N TRP A 210 -22.73 -22.82 44.40
CA TRP A 210 -21.95 -22.78 43.17
C TRP A 210 -22.80 -23.18 41.98
N LYS A 211 -22.66 -22.46 40.87
CA LYS A 211 -23.26 -22.86 39.59
C LYS A 211 -22.23 -23.54 38.71
N MET A 212 -22.59 -24.69 38.15
CA MET A 212 -21.79 -25.38 37.15
C MET A 212 -22.64 -25.77 35.94
N THR A 213 -22.05 -25.71 34.76
CA THR A 213 -22.68 -26.05 33.50
C THR A 213 -22.08 -27.35 32.98
N ARG A 214 -22.90 -28.38 32.86
CA ARG A 214 -22.57 -29.67 32.25
C ARG A 214 -22.87 -29.63 30.77
N ILE A 215 -21.89 -30.00 29.95
CA ILE A 215 -21.95 -29.96 28.49
C ILE A 215 -21.77 -31.39 27.99
N LYS A 216 -22.68 -31.85 27.13
CA LYS A 216 -22.69 -33.19 26.56
C LYS A 216 -22.79 -33.13 25.04
N LYS A 217 -22.17 -34.10 24.37
CA LYS A 217 -22.33 -34.32 22.93
C LYS A 217 -23.72 -34.90 22.66
N LYS A 218 -24.37 -34.48 21.56
CA LYS A 218 -25.65 -35.08 21.14
C LYS A 218 -25.38 -36.45 20.52
N MET A 219 -26.05 -37.48 21.02
CA MET A 219 -25.98 -38.83 20.47
C MET A 219 -26.45 -38.84 19.00
N GLY A 220 -25.66 -39.45 18.11
CA GLY A 220 -25.98 -39.56 16.68
C GLY A 220 -25.71 -38.32 15.83
N CYS A 221 -25.09 -37.27 16.41
CA CYS A 221 -24.75 -36.05 15.68
C CYS A 221 -23.31 -36.10 15.17
N ASN A 222 -23.13 -36.50 13.89
CA ASN A 222 -21.85 -36.43 13.18
C ASN A 222 -21.65 -35.08 12.46
N GLU A 223 -22.38 -34.03 12.85
CA GLU A 223 -22.22 -32.73 12.22
C GLU A 223 -20.81 -32.19 12.49
N ILE A 224 -20.10 -31.89 11.40
CA ILE A 224 -18.78 -31.29 11.45
C ILE A 224 -18.92 -29.91 12.12
N PRO A 225 -18.10 -29.61 13.15
CA PRO A 225 -18.15 -28.30 13.77
C PRO A 225 -17.84 -27.21 12.73
N PRO A 226 -18.50 -26.04 12.81
CA PRO A 226 -18.26 -24.95 11.86
C PRO A 226 -16.79 -24.51 11.92
N ASN A 227 -16.16 -24.36 10.75
CA ASN A 227 -14.79 -23.85 10.63
C ASN A 227 -14.69 -22.39 11.09
N ILE A 228 -15.71 -21.59 10.78
CA ILE A 228 -15.83 -20.22 11.28
C ILE A 228 -16.37 -20.27 12.71
N THR A 229 -15.57 -19.74 13.62
CA THR A 229 -15.87 -19.65 15.05
C THR A 229 -17.02 -18.68 15.31
N LEU A 230 -17.73 -18.83 16.43
CA LEU A 230 -18.80 -17.90 16.81
C LEU A 230 -18.27 -16.48 16.98
N ALA A 231 -17.10 -16.32 17.61
CA ALA A 231 -16.47 -15.01 17.75
C ALA A 231 -16.13 -14.37 16.39
N GLN A 232 -15.57 -15.14 15.44
CA GLN A 232 -15.30 -14.66 14.08
C GLN A 232 -16.59 -14.33 13.34
N PHE A 233 -17.62 -15.17 13.43
CA PHE A 233 -18.92 -14.91 12.82
C PHE A 233 -19.52 -13.58 13.33
N LEU A 234 -19.46 -13.34 14.64
CA LEU A 234 -19.96 -12.11 15.23
C LEU A 234 -19.16 -10.88 14.79
N ARG A 235 -17.83 -10.98 14.63
CA ARG A 235 -17.00 -9.91 14.04
C ARG A 235 -17.41 -9.61 12.60
N LEU A 236 -17.46 -10.63 11.75
CA LEU A 236 -17.88 -10.50 10.36
C LEU A 236 -19.29 -9.89 10.23
N SER A 237 -20.18 -10.19 11.18
CA SER A 237 -21.56 -9.64 11.19
C SER A 237 -21.61 -8.16 11.55
N LYS A 238 -20.66 -7.68 12.37
CA LYS A 238 -20.54 -6.27 12.72
C LYS A 238 -19.95 -5.45 11.59
N ASP A 239 -19.01 -6.04 10.86
CA ASP A 239 -18.30 -5.38 9.75
C ASP A 239 -19.10 -5.39 8.44
N GLY A 240 -20.30 -5.99 8.42
CA GLY A 240 -21.16 -6.08 7.23
C GLY A 240 -20.65 -7.06 6.16
N ALA A 241 -19.77 -7.98 6.54
CA ALA A 241 -19.09 -8.92 5.63
C ALA A 241 -19.81 -10.29 5.49
N LEU A 242 -20.98 -10.45 6.12
CA LEU A 242 -21.83 -11.65 6.10
C LEU A 242 -23.08 -11.47 5.27
#